data_AF-A0AAD7A3J9-F1
#
_entry.id   AF-A0AAD7A3J9-F1
#
_cell.length_a   1.000
_cell.length_b   1.000
_cell.length_c   1.000
_cell.angle_alpha   90.00
_cell.angle_beta   90.00
_cell.angle_gamma   90.00
#
_symmetry.space_group_name_H-M   'P 1'
#
loop_
_entity.id
_entity.type
_entity.pdbx_description
1 polymer ?
#
loop_
_entity_poly.entity_id
_entity_poly.type
_entity_poly.pdbx_seq_one_letter_code
_entity_poly.pdbx_strand_id
1 'polypeptide(L)'
;MLSTNVAMAVTALLLGLKPSPEISFHDGLVVFYLLFLSWVAVFFSLRTRTEFPNKNVQMLHIVSIIQSYVVFAFALTLLITAKSFGRSLECNANAVVVVFRPFSALKSGRPVAWVLTILVITVYTGILVKEQIKYVAKAVSLIRFRTKVPDPEKDLSKGGVDPASNAYRRGRDESLHLGSRPRPRYRRNIAWSMIVELVFISILWSLSVMNTELLIRWNHFAPSDDPQSTWQFGQVLPMFLAVPPLINMVNAFREYQFRMLPLK
;
A
#
# COMPACT_ATOMS: atom_id res chain seq x y z
N MET A 1 10.10 -3.26 5.82
CA MET A 1 8.66 -3.45 6.06
C MET A 1 8.05 -4.37 5.01
N LEU A 2 7.99 -3.98 3.73
CA LEU A 2 7.44 -4.83 2.66
C LEU A 2 8.03 -6.25 2.65
N SER A 3 9.36 -6.37 2.61
CA SER A 3 10.04 -7.67 2.64
C SER A 3 9.79 -8.44 3.94
N THR A 4 9.73 -7.74 5.07
CA THR A 4 9.45 -8.33 6.40
C THR A 4 8.04 -8.92 6.46
N ASN A 5 7.04 -8.22 5.92
CA ASN A 5 5.66 -8.71 5.85
C ASN A 5 5.56 -9.95 4.97
N VAL A 6 6.22 -9.94 3.80
CA VAL A 6 6.25 -11.08 2.89
C VAL A 6 6.92 -12.27 3.57
N ALA A 7 8.09 -12.08 4.18
CA ALA A 7 8.79 -13.13 4.91
C ALA A 7 7.93 -13.69 6.05
N MET A 8 7.31 -12.84 6.86
CA MET A 8 6.43 -13.24 7.96
C MET A 8 5.22 -14.05 7.48
N ALA A 9 4.55 -13.61 6.41
CA ALA A 9 3.44 -14.34 5.80
C ALA A 9 3.87 -15.72 5.31
N VAL A 10 4.97 -15.78 4.56
CA VAL A 10 5.51 -17.04 4.01
C VAL A 10 5.95 -17.99 5.12
N THR A 11 6.69 -17.50 6.12
CA THR A 11 7.13 -18.30 7.27
C THR A 11 5.92 -18.83 8.04
N ALA A 12 4.90 -18.01 8.32
CA ALA A 12 3.69 -18.47 8.99
C ALA A 12 2.95 -19.55 8.19
N LEU A 13 2.86 -19.43 6.86
CA LEU A 13 2.29 -20.48 6.02
C LEU A 13 3.09 -21.77 6.09
N LEU A 14 4.42 -21.68 5.93
CA LEU A 14 5.29 -22.85 5.94
C LEU A 14 5.20 -23.57 7.29
N LEU A 15 5.22 -22.84 8.41
CA LEU A 15 5.14 -23.44 9.74
C LEU A 15 3.73 -23.96 10.08
N GLY A 16 2.68 -23.31 9.59
CA GLY A 16 1.30 -23.68 9.87
C GLY A 16 0.74 -24.82 9.01
N LEU A 17 1.33 -25.06 7.83
CA LEU A 17 0.92 -26.10 6.88
C LEU A 17 1.82 -27.34 6.87
N LYS A 18 2.89 -27.37 7.68
CA LYS A 18 3.71 -28.57 7.85
C LYS A 18 2.87 -29.75 8.37
N PRO A 19 3.22 -31.01 8.04
CA PRO A 19 2.54 -32.20 8.60
C PRO A 19 2.59 -32.25 10.13
N SER A 20 3.71 -31.79 10.70
CA SER A 20 3.87 -31.47 12.12
C SER A 20 3.94 -29.94 12.27
N PRO A 21 2.79 -29.25 12.28
CA PRO A 21 2.76 -27.80 12.30
C PRO A 21 3.51 -27.27 13.52
N GLU A 22 4.19 -26.13 13.38
CA GLU A 22 5.00 -25.54 14.45
C GLU A 22 4.29 -24.40 15.18
N ILE A 23 3.32 -23.80 14.52
CA ILE A 23 2.53 -22.70 15.05
C ILE A 23 1.09 -23.15 15.29
N SER A 24 0.38 -22.46 16.17
CA SER A 24 -1.06 -22.64 16.36
C SER A 24 -1.87 -21.82 15.34
N PHE A 25 -3.16 -22.14 15.18
CA PHE A 25 -4.08 -21.29 14.41
C PHE A 25 -4.18 -19.88 14.98
N HIS A 26 -4.09 -19.76 16.30
CA HIS A 26 -4.04 -18.48 16.97
C HIS A 26 -2.84 -17.62 16.52
N ASP A 27 -1.64 -18.20 16.46
CA ASP A 27 -0.45 -17.47 15.99
C ASP A 27 -0.62 -17.02 14.53
N GLY A 28 -1.25 -17.87 13.71
CA GLY A 28 -1.66 -17.51 12.35
C GLY A 28 -2.61 -16.30 12.31
N LEU A 29 -3.62 -16.26 13.19
CA LEU A 29 -4.51 -15.11 13.32
C LEU A 29 -3.77 -13.84 13.77
N VAL A 30 -2.88 -13.93 14.76
CA VAL A 30 -2.07 -12.78 15.20
C VAL A 30 -1.22 -12.24 14.05
N VAL A 31 -0.53 -13.12 13.32
CA VAL A 31 0.23 -12.75 12.12
C VAL A 31 -0.68 -12.09 11.08
N PHE A 32 -1.89 -12.60 10.89
CA PHE A 32 -2.86 -12.01 9.96
C PHE A 32 -3.25 -10.59 10.36
N TYR A 33 -3.52 -10.33 11.65
CA TYR A 33 -3.82 -8.98 12.14
C TYR A 33 -2.66 -8.01 11.89
N LEU A 34 -1.43 -8.44 12.17
CA LEU A 34 -0.24 -7.60 11.98
C LEU A 34 0.01 -7.32 10.48
N LEU A 35 -0.15 -8.33 9.63
CA LEU A 35 -0.03 -8.17 8.18
C LEU A 35 -1.12 -7.29 7.60
N PHE A 36 -2.37 -7.44 8.07
CA PHE A 36 -3.50 -6.63 7.65
C PHE A 36 -3.27 -5.15 8.00
N LEU A 37 -2.87 -4.86 9.23
CA LEU A 37 -2.51 -3.50 9.64
C LEU A 37 -1.41 -2.89 8.78
N SER A 38 -0.34 -3.65 8.56
CA SER A 38 0.78 -3.17 7.77
C SER A 38 0.37 -2.97 6.31
N TRP A 39 -0.46 -3.85 5.75
CA TRP A 39 -1.05 -3.70 4.42
C TRP A 39 -1.88 -2.42 4.31
N VAL A 40 -2.74 -2.13 5.29
CA VAL A 40 -3.55 -0.90 5.27
C VAL A 40 -2.64 0.35 5.29
N ALA A 41 -1.63 0.38 6.16
CA ALA A 41 -0.69 1.50 6.22
C ALA A 41 0.08 1.70 4.90
N VAL A 42 0.51 0.60 4.26
CA VAL A 42 1.18 0.63 2.95
C VAL A 42 0.21 1.13 1.87
N PHE A 43 -1.03 0.65 1.84
CA PHE A 43 -2.04 1.03 0.85
C PHE A 43 -2.29 2.55 0.85
N PHE A 44 -2.53 3.12 2.03
CA PHE A 44 -2.72 4.57 2.19
C PHE A 44 -1.45 5.36 1.82
N SER A 45 -0.28 4.91 2.30
CA SER A 45 1.00 5.55 1.96
C SER A 45 1.30 5.59 0.45
N LEU A 46 0.90 4.56 -0.30
CA LEU A 46 1.09 4.51 -1.75
C LEU A 46 0.20 5.51 -2.47
N ARG A 47 -1.07 5.61 -2.05
CA ARG A 47 -2.03 6.53 -2.65
C ARG A 47 -1.50 7.96 -2.62
N THR A 48 -0.91 8.36 -1.50
CA THR A 48 -0.34 9.70 -1.29
C THR A 48 0.96 9.93 -2.08
N ARG A 49 1.67 8.87 -2.50
CA ARG A 49 2.89 8.99 -3.32
C ARG A 49 2.66 9.06 -4.84
N THR A 50 1.46 8.73 -5.32
CA THR A 50 1.17 8.72 -6.78
C THR A 50 1.32 10.09 -7.45
N GLU A 51 1.43 11.17 -6.68
CA GLU A 51 1.63 12.53 -7.19
C GLU A 51 3.07 12.83 -7.64
N PHE A 52 4.07 12.01 -7.25
CA PHE A 52 5.48 12.28 -7.55
C PHE A 52 6.07 11.28 -8.56
N PRO A 53 6.32 11.69 -9.82
CA PRO A 53 6.83 10.81 -10.87
C PRO A 53 8.35 10.63 -10.75
N ASN A 54 8.81 9.81 -9.81
CA ASN A 54 10.22 9.42 -9.71
C ASN A 54 10.40 7.92 -10.03
N LYS A 55 11.42 7.54 -10.79
CA LYS A 55 11.63 6.15 -11.27
C LYS A 55 11.72 5.14 -10.12
N ASN A 56 12.32 5.51 -9.00
CA ASN A 56 12.43 4.63 -7.82
C ASN A 56 11.07 4.31 -7.18
N VAL A 57 10.05 5.14 -7.41
CA VAL A 57 8.69 4.94 -6.87
C VAL A 57 8.00 3.78 -7.59
N GLN A 58 8.33 3.52 -8.87
CA GLN A 58 7.74 2.42 -9.63
C GLN A 58 8.12 1.05 -9.04
N MET A 59 9.38 0.86 -8.64
CA MET A 59 9.81 -0.38 -7.99
C MET A 59 9.08 -0.59 -6.66
N LEU A 60 8.97 0.46 -5.84
CA LEU A 60 8.25 0.40 -4.57
C LEU A 60 6.77 0.03 -4.76
N HIS A 61 6.14 0.59 -5.80
CA HIS A 61 4.76 0.27 -6.18
C HIS A 61 4.60 -1.21 -6.58
N ILE A 62 5.48 -1.75 -7.41
CA ILE A 62 5.46 -3.16 -7.80
C ILE A 62 5.63 -4.06 -6.57
N VAL A 63 6.61 -3.76 -5.71
CA VAL A 63 6.86 -4.54 -4.49
C VAL A 63 5.66 -4.51 -3.56
N SER A 64 4.96 -3.37 -3.44
CA SER A 64 3.74 -3.30 -2.63
C SER A 64 2.55 -4.06 -3.20
N ILE A 65 2.42 -4.15 -4.53
CA ILE A 65 1.40 -4.97 -5.17
C ILE A 65 1.66 -6.44 -4.82
N ILE A 66 2.90 -6.90 -5.02
CA ILE A 66 3.31 -8.27 -4.69
C ILE A 66 3.03 -8.56 -3.21
N GLN A 67 3.46 -7.67 -2.32
CA GLN A 67 3.21 -7.82 -0.88
C GLN A 67 1.72 -7.91 -0.54
N SER A 68 0.87 -7.10 -1.19
CA SER A 68 -0.58 -7.14 -0.97
C SER A 68 -1.17 -8.49 -1.37
N TYR A 69 -0.82 -9.02 -2.55
CA TYR A 69 -1.29 -10.34 -2.98
C TYR A 69 -0.77 -11.48 -2.11
N VAL A 70 0.44 -11.37 -1.55
CA VAL A 70 0.94 -12.34 -0.55
C VAL A 70 0.11 -12.29 0.73
N VAL A 71 -0.25 -11.10 1.23
CA VAL A 71 -1.14 -10.98 2.41
C VAL A 71 -2.53 -11.55 2.12
N PHE A 72 -3.08 -11.30 0.92
CA PHE A 72 -4.37 -11.88 0.52
C PHE A 72 -4.31 -13.39 0.39
N ALA A 73 -3.24 -13.94 -0.20
CA ALA A 73 -3.03 -15.38 -0.27
C ALA A 73 -2.94 -15.98 1.14
N PHE A 74 -2.19 -15.35 2.05
CA PHE A 74 -2.11 -15.76 3.46
C PHE A 74 -3.49 -15.80 4.13
N ALA A 75 -4.27 -14.72 3.98
CA ALA A 75 -5.61 -14.61 4.54
C ALA A 75 -6.55 -15.71 4.00
N LEU A 76 -6.55 -15.91 2.67
CA LEU A 76 -7.34 -16.95 2.03
C LEU A 76 -6.92 -18.34 2.47
N THR A 77 -5.62 -18.61 2.55
CA THR A 77 -5.12 -19.90 3.04
C THR A 77 -5.56 -20.14 4.47
N LEU A 78 -5.42 -19.18 5.38
CA LEU A 78 -5.93 -19.30 6.75
C LEU A 78 -7.44 -19.56 6.77
N LEU A 79 -8.24 -18.91 5.93
CA LEU A 79 -9.69 -19.12 5.87
C LEU A 79 -10.06 -20.50 5.29
N ILE A 80 -9.30 -21.00 4.32
CA ILE A 80 -9.50 -22.33 3.72
C ILE A 80 -9.13 -23.41 4.74
N THR A 81 -7.95 -23.30 5.34
CA THR A 81 -7.39 -24.31 6.24
C THR A 81 -7.74 -24.10 7.70
N ALA A 82 -8.61 -23.14 8.04
CA ALA A 82 -8.92 -22.75 9.42
C ALA A 82 -9.24 -23.91 10.38
N LYS A 83 -9.84 -25.01 9.87
CA LYS A 83 -10.10 -26.23 10.66
C LYS A 83 -8.85 -27.08 10.88
N SER A 84 -7.98 -27.18 9.87
CA SER A 84 -6.81 -28.05 9.82
C SER A 84 -5.48 -27.32 10.07
N PHE A 85 -5.51 -26.01 10.35
CA PHE A 85 -4.32 -25.20 10.46
C PHE A 85 -3.74 -25.28 11.88
N GLY A 86 -2.43 -25.47 11.97
CA GLY A 86 -1.69 -25.46 13.23
C GLY A 86 -1.80 -26.74 14.06
N ARG A 87 -1.12 -26.74 15.22
CA ARG A 87 -0.96 -27.92 16.10
C ARG A 87 -2.24 -28.46 16.74
N SER A 88 -3.17 -27.59 17.11
CA SER A 88 -4.29 -27.93 17.99
C SER A 88 -5.63 -27.90 17.26
N LEU A 89 -5.86 -28.90 16.41
CA LEU A 89 -7.05 -28.95 15.53
C LEU A 89 -8.38 -28.90 16.30
N GLU A 90 -8.44 -29.57 17.45
CA GLU A 90 -9.64 -29.60 18.30
C GLU A 90 -9.96 -28.24 18.92
N CYS A 91 -8.93 -27.45 19.24
CA CYS A 91 -9.09 -26.11 19.82
C CYS A 91 -9.55 -25.08 18.79
N ASN A 92 -9.31 -25.30 17.49
CA ASN A 92 -9.68 -24.36 16.44
C ASN A 92 -11.20 -24.11 16.40
N ALA A 93 -12.02 -25.10 16.77
CA ALA A 93 -13.48 -24.98 16.87
C ALA A 93 -13.93 -23.92 17.89
N ASN A 94 -13.12 -23.73 18.94
CA ASN A 94 -13.39 -22.82 20.05
C ASN A 94 -12.69 -21.47 19.89
N ALA A 95 -11.95 -21.26 18.79
CA ALA A 95 -11.29 -19.99 18.53
C ALA A 95 -12.33 -18.85 18.45
N VAL A 96 -12.11 -17.81 19.24
CA VAL A 96 -12.94 -16.62 19.30
C VAL A 96 -12.19 -15.47 18.67
N VAL A 97 -12.85 -14.78 17.73
CA VAL A 97 -12.37 -13.49 17.23
C VAL A 97 -13.22 -12.39 17.88
N VAL A 98 -12.59 -11.28 18.26
CA VAL A 98 -13.25 -10.15 18.87
C VAL A 98 -13.18 -8.97 17.92
N VAL A 99 -14.35 -8.51 17.45
CA VAL A 99 -14.51 -7.23 16.74
C VAL A 99 -15.71 -6.56 17.41
N PHE A 100 -15.43 -5.74 18.43
CA PHE A 100 -16.41 -5.17 19.38
C PHE A 100 -17.15 -6.17 20.28
N ARG A 101 -17.39 -7.40 19.82
CA ARG A 101 -17.97 -8.51 20.60
C ARG A 101 -17.27 -9.83 20.25
N PRO A 102 -17.10 -10.77 21.19
CA PRO A 102 -16.60 -12.11 20.88
C PRO A 102 -17.59 -12.87 19.97
N PHE A 103 -17.08 -13.45 18.89
CA PHE A 103 -17.81 -14.38 18.04
C PHE A 103 -16.93 -15.60 17.71
N SER A 104 -17.56 -16.75 17.49
CA SER A 104 -16.85 -17.95 17.05
C SER A 104 -16.23 -17.70 15.66
N ALA A 105 -14.91 -17.82 15.59
CA ALA A 105 -14.13 -17.57 14.38
C ALA A 105 -14.58 -18.49 13.24
N LEU A 106 -14.86 -19.76 13.54
CA LEU A 106 -15.20 -20.76 12.52
C LEU A 106 -16.68 -20.81 12.15
N LYS A 107 -17.60 -20.63 13.10
CA LYS A 107 -19.05 -20.77 12.83
C LYS A 107 -19.62 -19.55 12.11
N SER A 108 -19.44 -18.38 12.71
CA SER A 108 -20.00 -17.13 12.19
C SER A 108 -18.93 -16.24 11.55
N GLY A 109 -17.71 -16.25 12.07
CA GLY A 109 -16.62 -15.42 11.56
C GLY A 109 -16.17 -15.81 10.16
N ARG A 110 -16.10 -17.11 9.85
CA ARG A 110 -15.58 -17.63 8.58
C ARG A 110 -16.35 -17.14 7.34
N PRO A 111 -17.69 -17.26 7.24
CA PRO A 111 -18.40 -16.75 6.06
C PRO A 111 -18.28 -15.23 5.93
N VAL A 112 -18.32 -14.49 7.05
CA VAL A 112 -18.14 -13.03 7.04
C VAL A 112 -16.74 -12.66 6.55
N ALA A 113 -15.71 -13.33 7.05
CA ALA A 113 -14.33 -13.11 6.65
C ALA A 113 -14.08 -13.46 5.18
N TRP A 114 -14.74 -14.50 4.65
CA TRP A 114 -14.72 -14.81 3.22
C TRP A 114 -15.28 -13.68 2.37
N VAL A 115 -16.50 -13.24 2.67
CA VAL A 115 -17.17 -12.15 1.94
C VAL A 115 -16.32 -10.88 2.00
N LEU A 116 -15.83 -10.53 3.19
CA LEU A 116 -14.99 -9.35 3.39
C LEU A 116 -13.67 -9.45 2.62
N THR A 117 -12.98 -10.60 2.68
CA THR A 117 -11.70 -10.80 1.99
C THR A 117 -11.86 -10.71 0.47
N ILE A 118 -12.88 -11.37 -0.09
CA ILE A 118 -13.18 -11.29 -1.53
C ILE A 118 -13.48 -9.84 -1.92
N LEU A 119 -14.33 -9.16 -1.16
CA LEU A 119 -14.68 -7.76 -1.42
C LEU A 119 -13.43 -6.86 -1.42
N VAL A 120 -12.55 -7.00 -0.42
CA VAL A 120 -11.31 -6.23 -0.33
C VAL A 120 -10.38 -6.51 -1.51
N ILE A 121 -10.21 -7.77 -1.89
CA ILE A 121 -9.39 -8.16 -3.05
C ILE A 121 -9.95 -7.56 -4.34
N THR A 122 -11.27 -7.65 -4.55
CA THR A 122 -11.94 -7.12 -5.74
C THR A 122 -11.80 -5.60 -5.82
N VAL A 123 -12.08 -4.88 -4.73
CA VAL A 123 -11.96 -3.42 -4.69
C VAL A 123 -10.50 -2.99 -4.92
N TYR A 124 -9.55 -3.62 -4.22
CA TYR A 124 -8.13 -3.31 -4.37
C TYR A 124 -7.65 -3.55 -5.82
N THR A 125 -7.99 -4.70 -6.40
CA THR A 125 -7.65 -5.04 -7.78
C THR A 125 -8.29 -4.07 -8.77
N GLY A 126 -9.55 -3.68 -8.55
CA GLY A 126 -10.25 -2.69 -9.38
C GLY A 126 -9.57 -1.32 -9.37
N ILE A 127 -9.11 -0.85 -8.20
CA ILE A 127 -8.33 0.40 -8.08
C ILE A 127 -7.03 0.28 -8.87
N LEU A 128 -6.30 -0.83 -8.69
CA LEU A 128 -5.03 -1.08 -9.38
C LEU A 128 -5.20 -1.07 -10.91
N VAL A 129 -6.19 -1.81 -11.42
CA VAL A 129 -6.48 -1.89 -12.87
C VAL A 129 -6.84 -0.52 -13.42
N LYS A 130 -7.65 0.27 -12.71
CA LYS A 130 -8.02 1.63 -13.12
C LYS A 130 -6.79 2.54 -13.25
N GLU A 131 -5.83 2.44 -12.34
CA GLU A 131 -4.58 3.21 -12.40
C GLU A 131 -3.68 2.76 -13.55
N GLN A 132 -3.56 1.45 -13.77
CA GLN A 132 -2.80 0.90 -14.90
C GLN A 132 -3.38 1.33 -16.25
N ILE A 133 -4.71 1.29 -16.41
CA ILE A 133 -5.39 1.74 -17.64
C ILE A 133 -5.08 3.22 -17.92
N LYS A 134 -5.12 4.09 -16.90
CA LYS A 134 -4.77 5.51 -17.06
C LYS A 134 -3.33 5.68 -17.51
N TYR A 135 -2.41 4.91 -16.93
CA TYR A 135 -0.99 4.96 -17.30
C TYR A 135 -0.78 4.53 -18.76
N VAL A 136 -1.36 3.40 -19.16
CA VAL A 136 -1.29 2.89 -20.55
C VAL A 136 -1.93 3.87 -21.53
N ALA A 137 -3.12 4.40 -21.22
CA ALA A 137 -3.80 5.39 -22.07
C ALA A 137 -2.94 6.65 -22.28
N LYS A 138 -2.26 7.13 -21.22
CA LYS A 138 -1.33 8.26 -21.31
C LYS A 138 -0.13 7.94 -22.19
N ALA A 139 0.50 6.76 -22.02
CA ALA A 139 1.61 6.32 -22.86
C ALA A 139 1.21 6.21 -24.34
N VAL A 140 0.05 5.62 -24.63
CA VAL A 140 -0.49 5.50 -25.99
C VAL A 140 -0.77 6.88 -26.60
N SER A 141 -1.30 7.83 -25.83
CA SER A 141 -1.54 9.20 -26.31
C SER A 141 -0.25 9.93 -26.70
N LEU A 142 0.85 9.70 -25.97
CA LEU A 142 2.16 10.28 -26.27
C LEU A 142 2.77 9.68 -27.55
N ILE A 143 2.63 8.37 -27.74
CA ILE A 143 3.08 7.70 -28.97
C ILE A 143 2.30 8.22 -30.17
N ARG A 144 0.97 8.37 -30.06
CA ARG A 144 0.11 8.92 -31.11
C ARG A 144 0.44 10.37 -31.47
N PHE A 145 0.88 11.17 -30.50
CA PHE A 145 1.30 12.56 -30.77
C PHE A 145 2.63 12.60 -31.54
N ARG A 146 3.56 11.69 -31.24
CA ARG A 146 4.86 11.61 -31.91
C ARG A 146 4.75 11.14 -33.37
N THR A 147 3.78 10.27 -33.69
CA THR A 147 3.57 9.81 -35.08
C THR A 147 2.79 10.80 -35.95
N LYS A 148 2.17 11.83 -35.36
CA LYS A 148 1.48 12.90 -36.10
C LYS A 148 2.37 14.10 -36.45
N VAL A 149 3.66 14.08 -36.13
CA VAL A 149 4.59 15.13 -36.58
C VAL A 149 4.62 15.07 -38.11
N PRO A 150 4.09 16.08 -38.82
CA PRO A 150 4.05 16.09 -40.28
C PRO A 150 5.47 16.00 -40.80
N ASP A 151 5.68 15.15 -41.80
CA ASP A 151 6.96 15.01 -42.47
C ASP A 151 7.34 16.37 -43.08
N PRO A 152 8.36 17.08 -42.56
CA PRO A 152 8.68 18.44 -43.01
C PRO A 152 9.17 18.47 -44.48
N GLU A 153 9.40 17.29 -45.07
CA GLU A 153 9.96 17.15 -46.41
C GLU A 153 8.93 17.30 -47.53
N LYS A 154 7.62 17.19 -47.26
CA LYS A 154 6.59 17.30 -48.32
C LYS A 154 6.14 18.72 -48.67
N ASP A 155 6.50 19.73 -47.88
CA ASP A 155 6.15 21.13 -48.17
C ASP A 155 7.22 21.88 -48.97
N LEU A 156 8.38 21.27 -49.24
CA LEU A 156 9.48 21.90 -49.99
C LEU A 156 9.34 21.85 -51.52
N SER A 157 8.32 21.17 -52.06
CA SER A 157 8.23 20.93 -53.51
C SER A 157 7.19 21.78 -54.26
N LYS A 158 6.46 22.71 -53.60
CA LYS A 158 5.36 23.44 -54.26
C LYS A 158 5.38 24.97 -54.25
N GLY A 159 6.46 25.61 -53.82
CA GLY A 159 6.54 27.07 -53.86
C GLY A 159 7.90 27.59 -54.30
N GLY A 160 8.04 27.91 -55.58
CA GLY A 160 9.09 28.83 -56.05
C GLY A 160 8.84 30.20 -55.43
N VAL A 161 9.45 30.43 -54.26
CA VAL A 161 9.41 31.71 -53.55
C VAL A 161 10.84 32.21 -53.45
N ASP A 162 11.06 33.40 -53.99
CA ASP A 162 12.35 34.07 -54.08
C ASP A 162 13.08 34.13 -52.73
N PRO A 163 14.35 33.67 -52.65
CA PRO A 163 15.13 33.60 -51.41
C PRO A 163 15.60 34.96 -50.87
N ALA A 164 15.27 36.08 -51.51
CA ALA A 164 15.86 37.39 -51.21
C ALA A 164 15.07 38.27 -50.20
N SER A 165 13.80 37.99 -49.90
CA SER A 165 12.96 38.96 -49.16
C SER A 165 12.67 38.64 -47.69
N ASN A 166 12.97 37.43 -47.20
CA ASN A 166 12.53 37.00 -45.85
C ASN A 166 13.65 36.92 -44.79
N ALA A 167 14.91 37.20 -45.15
CA ALA A 167 16.02 37.17 -44.18
C ALA A 167 15.96 38.29 -43.13
N TYR A 168 15.25 39.40 -43.39
CA TYR A 168 15.26 40.56 -42.51
C TYR A 168 14.13 40.61 -41.47
N ARG A 169 13.12 39.73 -41.55
CA ARG A 169 11.93 39.79 -40.68
C ARG A 169 11.84 38.69 -39.63
N ARG A 170 12.87 37.84 -39.51
CA ARG A 170 12.92 36.73 -38.55
C ARG A 170 13.83 37.00 -37.34
N GLY A 171 14.24 38.25 -37.12
CA GLY A 171 15.14 38.63 -36.03
C GLY A 171 14.52 39.44 -34.89
N ARG A 172 13.23 39.83 -34.95
CA ARG A 172 12.69 40.85 -34.05
C ARG A 172 11.48 40.46 -33.19
N ASP A 173 10.78 39.37 -33.48
CA ASP A 173 9.59 38.98 -32.69
C ASP A 173 9.84 37.84 -31.68
N GLU A 174 11.05 37.27 -31.63
CA GLU A 174 11.35 36.14 -30.72
C GLU A 174 11.78 36.58 -29.29
N SER A 175 11.93 37.88 -29.03
CA SER A 175 12.49 38.40 -27.77
C SER A 175 11.48 39.03 -26.80
N LEU A 176 10.18 39.15 -27.16
CA LEU A 176 9.17 39.83 -26.32
C LEU A 176 8.11 38.92 -25.68
N HIS A 177 8.17 37.60 -25.94
CA HIS A 177 7.40 36.59 -25.21
C HIS A 177 8.28 35.73 -24.29
N LEU A 178 9.25 36.33 -23.58
CA LEU A 178 9.55 35.92 -22.21
C LEU A 178 8.38 36.29 -21.29
N GLY A 179 7.18 35.83 -21.69
CA GLY A 179 5.97 35.91 -20.91
C GLY A 179 6.24 35.17 -19.62
N SER A 180 6.29 35.95 -18.55
CA SER A 180 6.12 35.58 -17.15
C SER A 180 5.61 34.15 -17.04
N ARG A 181 6.52 33.17 -16.93
CA ARG A 181 6.13 31.78 -16.64
C ARG A 181 5.27 31.90 -15.38
N PRO A 182 3.97 31.55 -15.44
CA PRO A 182 3.08 31.78 -14.32
C PRO A 182 3.71 31.13 -13.11
N ARG A 183 4.12 31.95 -12.15
CA ARG A 183 4.73 31.47 -10.92
C ARG A 183 3.73 30.47 -10.33
N PRO A 184 4.13 29.21 -10.09
CA PRO A 184 3.20 28.22 -9.58
C PRO A 184 2.67 28.76 -8.26
N ARG A 185 1.40 29.18 -8.24
CA ARG A 185 0.75 29.69 -7.03
C ARG A 185 0.82 28.57 -6.01
N TYR A 186 1.72 28.71 -5.04
CA TYR A 186 1.88 27.77 -3.95
C TYR A 186 0.68 27.94 -3.01
N ARG A 187 -0.46 27.36 -3.38
CA ARG A 187 -1.57 27.21 -2.45
C ARG A 187 -1.04 26.32 -1.33
N ARG A 188 -0.79 26.94 -0.16
CA ARG A 188 -0.77 26.24 1.13
C ARG A 188 -2.16 25.68 1.41
N ASN A 189 -2.60 24.72 0.60
CA ASN A 189 -3.56 23.77 1.10
C ASN A 189 -2.76 22.91 2.06
N ILE A 190 -2.88 23.22 3.36
CA ILE A 190 -2.65 22.22 4.39
C ILE A 190 -3.30 20.94 3.86
N ALA A 191 -2.51 19.88 3.70
CA ALA A 191 -2.97 18.62 3.16
C ALA A 191 -3.87 17.96 4.21
N TRP A 192 -5.08 18.51 4.42
CA TRP A 192 -6.09 17.99 5.33
C TRP A 192 -6.38 16.52 5.04
N SER A 193 -6.25 16.10 3.79
CA SER A 193 -6.27 14.69 3.39
C SER A 193 -5.24 13.84 4.13
N MET A 194 -3.98 14.29 4.26
CA MET A 194 -2.93 13.57 4.99
C MET A 194 -3.23 13.52 6.49
N ILE A 195 -3.77 14.59 7.06
CA ILE A 195 -4.15 14.61 8.50
C ILE A 195 -5.29 13.62 8.74
N VAL A 196 -6.33 13.64 7.91
CA VAL A 196 -7.47 12.70 8.02
C VAL A 196 -7.00 11.26 7.83
N GLU A 197 -6.12 11.01 6.86
CA GLU A 197 -5.52 9.70 6.61
C GLU A 197 -4.69 9.21 7.81
N LEU A 198 -3.89 10.09 8.42
CA LEU A 198 -3.11 9.78 9.61
C LEU A 198 -4.00 9.45 10.81
N VAL A 199 -5.03 10.26 11.06
CA VAL A 199 -6.01 10.01 12.13
C VAL A 199 -6.72 8.67 11.90
N PHE A 200 -7.13 8.38 10.66
CA PHE A 200 -7.75 7.12 10.30
C PHE A 200 -6.82 5.92 10.55
N ILE A 201 -5.56 5.98 10.10
CA ILE A 201 -4.57 4.94 10.35
C ILE A 201 -4.33 4.76 11.86
N SER A 202 -4.27 5.86 12.62
CA SER A 202 -4.09 5.82 14.07
C SER A 202 -5.25 5.11 14.76
N ILE A 203 -6.50 5.43 14.41
CA ILE A 203 -7.70 4.78 14.96
C ILE A 203 -7.70 3.28 14.62
N LEU A 204 -7.45 2.94 13.35
CA LEU A 204 -7.40 1.56 12.92
C LEU A 204 -6.32 0.77 13.66
N TRP A 205 -5.14 1.37 13.84
CA TRP A 205 -4.04 0.77 14.59
C TRP A 205 -4.43 0.50 16.04
N SER A 206 -5.01 1.49 16.74
CA SER A 206 -5.48 1.32 18.12
C SER A 206 -6.55 0.23 18.23
N LEU A 207 -7.50 0.19 17.30
CA LEU A 207 -8.53 -0.85 17.26
C LEU A 207 -7.93 -2.23 17.05
N SER A 208 -6.98 -2.38 16.15
CA SER A 208 -6.34 -3.67 15.91
C SER A 208 -5.48 -4.13 17.09
N VAL A 209 -4.71 -3.25 17.73
CA VAL A 209 -3.97 -3.59 18.95
C VAL A 209 -4.93 -4.05 20.06
N MET A 210 -6.01 -3.30 20.27
CA MET A 210 -7.05 -3.66 21.24
C MET A 210 -7.68 -5.02 20.89
N ASN A 211 -8.00 -5.28 19.62
CA ASN A 211 -8.57 -6.56 19.19
C ASN A 211 -7.58 -7.71 19.36
N THR A 212 -6.28 -7.50 19.11
CA THR A 212 -5.25 -8.53 19.34
C THR A 212 -5.13 -8.86 20.82
N GLU A 213 -5.11 -7.87 21.70
CA GLU A 213 -5.09 -8.09 23.17
C GLU A 213 -6.35 -8.79 23.67
N LEU A 214 -7.53 -8.42 23.15
CA LEU A 214 -8.77 -9.10 23.47
C LEU A 214 -8.77 -10.54 22.95
N LEU A 215 -8.29 -10.77 21.73
CA LEU A 215 -8.16 -12.11 21.17
C LEU A 215 -7.22 -12.96 22.03
N ILE A 216 -6.13 -12.38 22.53
CA ILE A 216 -5.22 -13.03 23.49
C ILE A 216 -5.95 -13.38 24.79
N ARG A 217 -6.63 -12.42 25.42
CA ARG A 217 -7.32 -12.65 26.70
C ARG A 217 -8.45 -13.67 26.60
N TRP A 218 -9.21 -13.68 25.51
CA TRP A 218 -10.42 -14.50 25.40
C TRP A 218 -10.15 -15.95 25.01
N ASN A 219 -9.07 -16.22 24.27
CA ASN A 219 -8.75 -17.58 23.81
C ASN A 219 -8.04 -18.45 24.85
N HIS A 220 -7.94 -18.00 26.12
CA HIS A 220 -7.37 -18.72 27.27
C HIS A 220 -6.30 -19.74 26.86
N PHE A 221 -5.12 -19.24 26.46
CA PHE A 221 -4.02 -20.13 26.09
C PHE A 221 -3.77 -21.06 27.25
N ALA A 222 -3.80 -22.36 26.98
CA ALA A 222 -3.31 -23.33 27.94
C ALA A 222 -1.94 -22.82 28.38
N PRO A 223 -1.70 -22.63 29.69
CA PRO A 223 -0.37 -22.28 30.16
C PRO A 223 0.55 -23.33 29.58
N SER A 224 1.40 -22.92 28.64
CA SER A 224 2.35 -23.84 28.08
C SER A 224 3.26 -24.23 29.22
N ASP A 225 3.34 -25.51 29.55
CA ASP A 225 4.26 -26.03 30.56
C ASP A 225 5.72 -25.62 30.27
N ASP A 226 5.98 -25.21 29.03
CA ASP A 226 7.21 -24.55 28.63
C ASP A 226 7.09 -23.00 28.72
N PRO A 227 7.69 -22.37 29.75
CA PRO A 227 7.70 -20.90 29.92
C PRO A 227 8.45 -20.16 28.79
N GLN A 228 9.18 -20.86 27.91
CA GLN A 228 9.79 -20.27 26.72
C GLN A 228 8.84 -20.22 25.51
N SER A 229 7.75 -20.99 25.50
CA SER A 229 6.88 -21.10 24.32
C SER A 229 5.77 -20.04 24.24
N THR A 230 5.58 -19.24 25.29
CA THR A 230 4.70 -18.07 25.24
C THR A 230 5.35 -17.04 24.31
N TRP A 231 4.86 -16.99 23.06
CA TRP A 231 5.39 -16.17 21.97
C TRP A 231 5.41 -14.66 22.33
N GLN A 232 6.45 -14.21 23.06
CA GLN A 232 6.71 -12.79 23.35
C GLN A 232 6.97 -11.98 22.05
N PHE A 233 7.21 -12.68 20.94
CA PHE A 233 7.33 -12.11 19.61
C PHE A 233 6.09 -11.30 19.20
N GLY A 234 4.90 -11.68 19.68
CA GLY A 234 3.64 -10.97 19.41
C GLY A 234 3.59 -9.54 19.94
N GLN A 235 4.38 -9.20 20.97
CA GLN A 235 4.46 -7.84 21.53
C GLN A 235 5.57 -7.00 20.90
N VAL A 236 6.71 -7.64 20.63
CA VAL A 236 7.88 -6.98 20.05
C VAL A 236 7.66 -6.62 18.59
N LEU A 237 6.98 -7.48 17.83
CA LEU A 237 6.73 -7.30 16.41
C LEU A 237 5.87 -6.07 16.06
N PRO A 238 4.71 -5.81 16.71
CA PRO A 238 3.96 -4.57 16.49
C PRO A 238 4.76 -3.32 16.83
N MET A 239 5.66 -3.39 17.82
CA MET A 239 6.56 -2.27 18.13
C MET A 239 7.53 -2.02 16.96
N PHE A 240 8.15 -3.07 16.40
CA PHE A 240 9.00 -2.97 15.20
C PHE A 240 8.24 -2.58 13.92
N LEU A 241 6.93 -2.83 13.85
CA LEU A 241 6.11 -2.42 12.72
C LEU A 241 5.59 -0.98 12.86
N ALA A 242 5.40 -0.46 14.08
CA ALA A 242 4.89 0.91 14.28
C ALA A 242 6.02 1.95 14.35
N VAL A 243 7.15 1.59 14.98
CA VAL A 243 8.23 2.54 15.27
C VAL A 243 8.93 3.07 14.01
N PRO A 244 9.36 2.25 13.02
CA PRO A 244 10.04 2.77 11.83
C PRO A 244 9.19 3.73 10.97
N PRO A 245 7.90 3.45 10.69
CA PRO A 245 7.02 4.43 10.05
C PRO A 245 6.92 5.73 10.83
N LEU A 246 6.79 5.64 12.15
CA LEU A 246 6.64 6.81 13.02
C LEU A 246 7.92 7.66 13.00
N ILE A 247 9.09 7.02 13.11
CA ILE A 247 10.40 7.70 12.97
C ILE A 247 10.51 8.38 11.61
N ASN A 248 10.18 7.67 10.52
CA ASN A 248 10.23 8.23 9.17
C ASN A 248 9.26 9.40 8.99
N MET A 249 8.06 9.31 9.58
CA MET A 249 7.08 10.38 9.57
C MET A 249 7.57 11.60 10.35
N VAL A 250 8.12 11.40 11.55
CA VAL A 250 8.71 12.48 12.36
C VAL A 250 9.87 13.13 11.63
N ASN A 251 10.73 12.34 10.97
CA ASN A 251 11.84 12.85 10.17
C ASN A 251 11.35 13.65 8.96
N ALA A 252 10.37 13.14 8.22
CA ALA A 252 9.76 13.86 7.10
C ALA A 252 9.11 15.16 7.59
N PHE A 253 8.37 15.12 8.69
CA PHE A 253 7.75 16.30 9.28
C PHE A 253 8.80 17.33 9.70
N ARG A 254 9.90 16.91 10.34
CA ARG A 254 11.02 17.80 10.67
C ARG A 254 11.66 18.41 9.42
N GLU A 255 11.85 17.62 8.37
CA GLU A 255 12.46 18.09 7.12
C GLU A 255 11.55 19.09 6.37
N TYR A 256 10.24 18.83 6.33
CA TYR A 256 9.28 19.60 5.54
C TYR A 256 8.57 20.73 6.30
N GLN A 257 8.38 20.65 7.63
CA GLN A 257 7.78 21.75 8.40
C GLN A 257 8.77 22.86 8.74
N PHE A 258 10.04 22.55 8.99
CA PHE A 258 11.02 23.58 9.38
C PHE A 258 11.69 24.26 8.19
N ARG A 259 11.68 23.65 7.00
CA ARG A 259 11.93 24.38 5.76
C ARG A 259 10.65 25.09 5.36
N MET A 260 10.42 26.28 5.91
CA MET A 260 9.64 27.29 5.20
C MET A 260 10.32 27.48 3.84
N LEU A 261 9.85 26.77 2.82
CA LEU A 261 10.40 26.88 1.48
C LEU A 261 10.25 28.35 1.06
N PRO A 262 11.35 29.02 0.68
CA PRO A 262 11.27 30.40 0.20
C PRO A 262 10.34 30.41 -1.00
N LEU A 263 9.25 31.16 -0.88
CA LEU A 263 8.26 31.36 -1.92
C LEU A 263 8.96 31.90 -3.17
N LYS A 264 8.96 31.13 -4.26
CA LYS A 264 9.37 31.60 -5.60
C LYS A 264 8.14 32.04 -6.38
#